data_AF-A0A2G5SHU5-F1
#
_entry.id   AF-A0A2G5SHU5-F1
#
_cell.length_a   1.000
_cell.length_b   1.000
_cell.length_c   1.000
_cell.angle_alpha   90.00
_cell.angle_beta   90.00
_cell.angle_gamma   90.00
#
_symmetry.space_group_name_H-M   'P 1'
#
loop_
_entity.id
_entity.type
_entity.pdbx_description
1 polymer ?
#
loop_
_entity_poly.entity_id
_entity_poly.type
_entity_poly.pdbx_seq_one_letter_code
_entity_poly.pdbx_strand_id
1 'polypeptide(L)'
;MDLSEELEFLPPEKRKEYQEKALLEAKWFPNVQICHFKPIVEHFVFVTFYTHLDKKIVPMHLHKENAKKEIEEKAAELLPTIKWKIFSGTQHQADFEFQESFQVWNSIKKSEICKFYYLLVRLERLHPDSHEVKCDECLRMIVGHRYKCTECADYDLCQTCESKSLHSEHAMLRIVRDGITHIPRYITANAPRYVFPNFY
;
A
#
# COMPACT_ATOMS: atom_id res chain seq x y z
N MET A 1 9.85 6.80 22.66
CA MET A 1 8.53 7.27 22.22
C MET A 1 7.84 7.84 23.44
N ASP A 2 7.27 9.03 23.35
CA ASP A 2 6.54 9.65 24.47
C ASP A 2 5.03 9.37 24.42
N LEU A 3 4.29 9.84 25.43
CA LEU A 3 2.84 9.63 25.52
C LEU A 3 2.09 10.29 24.35
N SER A 4 2.50 11.49 23.94
CA SER A 4 1.89 12.17 22.79
C SER A 4 2.06 11.38 21.51
N GLU A 5 3.27 10.85 21.27
CA GLU A 5 3.58 10.03 20.11
C GLU A 5 2.79 8.71 20.11
N GLU A 6 2.61 8.04 21.26
CA GLU A 6 1.76 6.84 21.33
C GLU A 6 0.29 7.13 21.00
N LEU A 7 -0.25 8.25 21.48
CA LEU A 7 -1.64 8.63 21.25
C LEU A 7 -1.94 8.88 19.77
N GLU A 8 -0.92 9.12 18.93
CA GLU A 8 -1.10 9.22 17.48
C GLU A 8 -1.52 7.90 16.81
N PHE A 9 -1.25 6.75 17.43
CA PHE A 9 -1.72 5.44 16.93
C PHE A 9 -3.15 5.11 17.34
N LEU A 10 -3.80 6.01 18.09
CA LEU A 10 -5.21 5.87 18.47
C LEU A 10 -6.10 6.83 17.69
N PRO A 11 -7.34 6.41 17.37
CA PRO A 11 -8.39 7.31 16.93
C PRO A 11 -8.56 8.46 17.93
N PRO A 12 -8.83 9.70 17.48
CA PRO A 12 -8.98 10.86 18.35
C PRO A 12 -9.95 10.63 19.52
N GLU A 13 -11.06 9.91 19.28
CA GLU A 13 -12.07 9.64 20.31
C GLU A 13 -11.56 8.76 21.47
N LYS A 14 -10.54 7.93 21.22
CA LYS A 14 -9.98 6.99 22.21
C LYS A 14 -8.80 7.56 23.00
N ARG A 15 -8.20 8.66 22.55
CA ARG A 15 -6.95 9.19 23.15
C ARG A 15 -7.10 9.53 24.63
N LYS A 16 -8.19 10.20 25.01
CA LYS A 16 -8.43 10.60 26.41
C LYS A 16 -8.57 9.40 27.35
N GLU A 17 -9.30 8.37 26.91
CA GLU A 17 -9.50 7.13 27.67
C GLU A 17 -8.15 6.43 27.98
N TYR A 18 -7.28 6.30 26.97
CA TYR A 18 -5.98 5.65 27.14
C TYR A 18 -4.97 6.52 27.89
N GLN A 19 -5.02 7.84 27.72
CA GLN A 19 -4.23 8.77 28.51
C GLN A 19 -4.55 8.66 30.01
N GLU A 20 -5.85 8.61 30.36
CA GLU A 20 -6.29 8.45 31.75
C GLU A 20 -5.89 7.07 32.31
N LYS A 21 -6.04 5.99 31.52
CA LYS A 21 -5.58 4.64 31.91
C LYS A 21 -4.08 4.59 32.19
N ALA A 22 -3.25 5.18 31.32
CA ALA A 22 -1.81 5.23 31.51
C ALA A 22 -1.42 5.99 32.80
N LEU A 23 -2.11 7.09 33.10
CA LEU A 23 -1.90 7.86 34.33
C LEU A 23 -2.33 7.08 35.59
N LEU A 24 -3.31 6.20 35.49
CA LEU A 24 -3.76 5.33 36.60
C LEU A 24 -2.80 4.16 36.83
N GLU A 25 -2.31 3.51 35.76
CA GLU A 25 -1.30 2.46 35.87
C GLU A 25 0.02 2.99 36.45
N ALA A 26 0.43 4.20 36.07
CA ALA A 26 1.60 4.86 36.67
C ALA A 26 1.46 5.14 38.18
N LYS A 27 0.22 5.18 38.70
CA LYS A 27 -0.09 5.40 40.12
C LYS A 27 -0.26 4.10 40.91
N TRP A 28 -0.42 2.96 40.25
CA TRP A 28 -0.75 1.68 40.91
C TRP A 28 0.39 0.67 40.73
N PHE A 29 1.09 0.35 41.83
CA PHE A 29 1.87 -0.88 41.93
C PHE A 29 0.99 -1.97 42.58
N PRO A 30 0.80 -3.10 41.91
CA PRO A 30 0.75 -4.33 42.67
C PRO A 30 1.59 -5.47 42.07
N ASN A 31 2.18 -6.20 43.00
CA ASN A 31 2.79 -7.51 42.84
C ASN A 31 1.79 -8.56 42.30
N VAL A 32 2.31 -9.40 41.40
CA VAL A 32 1.99 -10.83 41.19
C VAL A 32 0.58 -11.19 40.67
N GLN A 33 0.51 -11.86 39.50
CA GLN A 33 0.28 -13.32 39.41
C GLN A 33 0.45 -13.82 37.97
N ILE A 34 1.23 -14.90 37.79
CA ILE A 34 1.36 -15.63 36.52
C ILE A 34 0.06 -16.38 36.28
N CYS A 35 -0.74 -15.91 35.33
CA CYS A 35 -1.93 -16.59 34.85
C CYS A 35 -1.57 -17.52 33.67
N HIS A 36 -2.21 -18.69 33.65
CA HIS A 36 -2.04 -19.74 32.64
C HIS A 36 -2.07 -19.18 31.20
N PHE A 37 -1.03 -19.55 30.42
CA PHE A 37 -0.83 -19.12 29.04
C PHE A 37 -1.86 -19.81 28.13
N LYS A 38 -3.06 -19.22 27.99
CA LYS A 38 -3.90 -19.55 26.83
C LYS A 38 -3.23 -18.96 25.58
N PRO A 39 -3.04 -19.72 24.50
CA PRO A 39 -2.54 -19.16 23.26
C PRO A 39 -3.52 -18.08 22.81
N ILE A 40 -3.01 -16.85 22.64
CA ILE A 40 -3.81 -15.73 22.18
C ILE A 40 -4.14 -16.00 20.70
N VAL A 41 -5.42 -16.22 20.41
CA VAL A 41 -5.92 -16.54 19.06
C VAL A 41 -6.43 -15.30 18.32
N GLU A 42 -6.71 -14.22 19.06
CA GLU A 42 -7.18 -12.94 18.54
C GLU A 42 -6.61 -11.76 19.32
N HIS A 43 -6.39 -10.63 18.65
CA HIS A 43 -6.03 -9.36 19.29
C HIS A 43 -6.98 -8.25 18.84
N PHE A 44 -7.40 -7.39 19.77
CA PHE A 44 -7.97 -6.09 19.43
C PHE A 44 -6.84 -5.11 19.12
N VAL A 45 -6.74 -4.67 17.87
CA VAL A 45 -5.60 -3.91 17.34
C VAL A 45 -6.09 -2.62 16.69
N PHE A 46 -5.37 -1.52 16.94
CA PHE A 46 -5.52 -0.28 16.18
C PHE A 46 -4.61 -0.34 14.95
N VAL A 47 -5.21 -0.56 13.78
CA VAL A 47 -4.47 -0.67 12.52
C VAL A 47 -4.44 0.69 11.84
N THR A 48 -3.24 1.21 11.63
CA THR A 48 -3.03 2.45 10.86
C THR A 48 -2.75 2.11 9.41
N PHE A 49 -3.71 2.41 8.54
CA PHE A 49 -3.60 2.29 7.10
C PHE A 49 -3.00 3.57 6.51
N TYR A 50 -1.79 3.48 5.99
CA TYR A 50 -1.10 4.56 5.28
C TYR A 50 -1.33 4.45 3.78
N THR A 51 -1.64 5.57 3.16
CA THR A 51 -1.49 5.81 1.72
C THR A 51 -0.40 6.87 1.51
N HIS A 52 -0.09 7.22 0.26
CA HIS A 52 0.84 8.31 -0.03
C HIS A 52 0.35 9.68 0.46
N LEU A 53 -0.97 9.87 0.58
CA LEU A 53 -1.58 11.17 0.87
C LEU A 53 -2.11 11.28 2.31
N ASP A 54 -2.60 10.17 2.87
CA ASP A 54 -3.34 10.19 4.13
C ASP A 54 -3.13 8.91 4.93
N LYS A 55 -3.46 8.95 6.23
CA LYS A 55 -3.47 7.81 7.15
C LYS A 55 -4.84 7.68 7.82
N LYS A 56 -5.34 6.44 7.94
CA LYS A 56 -6.58 6.14 8.65
C LYS A 56 -6.35 5.07 9.70
N ILE A 57 -6.81 5.32 10.92
CA ILE A 57 -6.68 4.39 12.05
C ILE A 57 -8.02 3.67 12.22
N VAL A 58 -7.99 2.34 12.17
CA VAL A 58 -9.18 1.51 12.29
C VAL A 58 -9.01 0.52 13.45
N PRO A 59 -9.90 0.55 14.46
CA PRO A 59 -9.96 -0.50 15.46
C PRO A 59 -10.56 -1.77 14.86
N MET A 60 -9.90 -2.91 15.02
CA MET A 60 -10.42 -4.20 14.56
C MET A 60 -9.90 -5.36 15.41
N HIS A 61 -10.63 -6.47 15.38
CA HIS A 61 -10.17 -7.75 15.92
C HIS A 61 -9.45 -8.49 14.80
N LEU A 62 -8.18 -8.85 15.03
CA LEU A 62 -7.39 -9.66 14.13
C LEU A 62 -7.27 -11.08 14.65
N HIS A 63 -7.55 -12.08 13.81
CA HIS A 63 -7.33 -13.50 14.12
C HIS A 63 -6.02 -13.99 13.51
N LYS A 64 -5.24 -14.77 14.27
CA LYS A 64 -3.92 -15.24 13.83
C LYS A 64 -3.90 -15.92 12.45
N GLU A 65 -4.92 -16.72 12.15
CA GLU A 65 -5.01 -17.50 10.90
C GLU A 65 -5.47 -16.64 9.71
N ASN A 66 -6.31 -15.62 9.96
CA ASN A 66 -6.98 -14.84 8.92
C ASN A 66 -6.53 -13.37 8.86
N ALA A 67 -5.55 -12.97 9.67
CA ALA A 67 -5.16 -11.57 9.83
C ALA A 67 -4.89 -10.87 8.48
N LYS A 68 -4.26 -11.53 7.51
CA LYS A 68 -4.03 -10.95 6.18
C LYS A 68 -5.35 -10.67 5.45
N LYS A 69 -6.23 -11.66 5.40
CA LYS A 69 -7.53 -11.55 4.73
C LYS A 69 -8.40 -10.46 5.36
N GLU A 70 -8.42 -10.37 6.69
CA GLU A 70 -9.17 -9.36 7.42
C GLU A 70 -8.67 -7.94 7.12
N ILE A 71 -7.35 -7.75 7.00
CA ILE A 71 -6.76 -6.45 6.60
C ILE A 71 -7.06 -6.15 5.14
N GLU A 72 -7.02 -7.15 4.24
CA GLU A 72 -7.38 -6.99 2.82
C GLU A 72 -8.83 -6.56 2.65
N GLU A 73 -9.76 -7.21 3.33
CA GLU A 73 -11.19 -6.88 3.32
C GLU A 73 -11.42 -5.47 3.87
N LYS A 74 -10.76 -5.11 4.99
CA LYS A 74 -10.87 -3.77 5.54
C LYS A 74 -10.28 -2.71 4.60
N ALA A 75 -9.14 -2.97 3.96
CA ALA A 75 -8.57 -2.06 2.96
C ALA A 75 -9.50 -1.86 1.76
N ALA A 76 -10.15 -2.92 1.29
CA ALA A 76 -11.14 -2.85 0.21
C ALA A 76 -12.41 -2.08 0.60
N GLU A 77 -12.86 -2.18 1.86
CA GLU A 77 -13.97 -1.38 2.39
C GLU A 77 -13.59 0.11 2.47
N LEU A 78 -12.38 0.41 2.95
CA LEU A 78 -11.90 1.79 3.10
C LEU A 78 -11.66 2.48 1.76
N LEU A 79 -11.13 1.74 0.78
CA LEU A 79 -10.66 2.26 -0.50
C LEU A 79 -11.09 1.31 -1.65
N PRO A 80 -12.38 1.26 -1.99
CA PRO A 80 -12.96 0.24 -2.89
C PRO A 80 -12.55 0.41 -4.36
N THR A 81 -11.93 1.53 -4.71
CA THR A 81 -11.64 1.91 -6.09
C THR A 81 -10.58 1.03 -6.77
N ILE A 82 -9.68 0.40 -6.00
CA ILE A 82 -8.49 -0.29 -6.54
C ILE A 82 -8.14 -1.50 -5.66
N LYS A 83 -7.49 -2.50 -6.24
CA LYS A 83 -6.86 -3.59 -5.48
C LYS A 83 -5.56 -3.09 -4.84
N TRP A 84 -5.31 -3.42 -3.57
CA TRP A 84 -4.15 -2.96 -2.84
C TRP A 84 -3.16 -4.09 -2.60
N LYS A 85 -1.87 -3.77 -2.68
CA LYS A 85 -0.82 -4.55 -2.01
C LYS A 85 -0.63 -3.99 -0.62
N ILE A 86 -0.37 -4.87 0.33
CA ILE A 86 -0.35 -4.53 1.74
C ILE A 86 1.04 -4.81 2.27
N PHE A 87 1.67 -3.77 2.80
CA PHE A 87 3.03 -3.81 3.32
C PHE A 87 3.03 -3.50 4.81
N SER A 88 4.00 -4.05 5.53
CA SER A 88 4.44 -3.46 6.79
C SER A 88 5.07 -2.11 6.48
N GLY A 89 4.68 -1.05 7.19
CA GLY A 89 5.36 0.24 7.04
C GLY A 89 4.54 1.46 7.40
N THR A 90 5.09 2.62 7.07
CA THR A 90 4.54 3.96 7.38
C THR A 90 4.21 4.73 6.09
N GLN A 91 3.83 6.01 6.21
CA GLN A 91 3.63 6.90 5.06
C GLN A 91 4.89 7.17 4.24
N HIS A 92 6.08 6.94 4.78
CA HIS A 92 7.34 7.25 4.09
C HIS A 92 8.16 6.02 3.70
N GLN A 93 7.87 4.86 4.31
CA GLN A 93 8.66 3.66 4.11
C GLN A 93 7.77 2.42 4.05
N ALA A 94 7.99 1.59 3.03
CA ALA A 94 7.49 0.23 2.94
C ALA A 94 8.62 -0.72 3.35
N ASP A 95 8.39 -1.61 4.32
CA ASP A 95 9.40 -2.56 4.79
C ASP A 95 9.34 -3.87 3.98
N PHE A 96 8.21 -4.57 4.03
CA PHE A 96 8.00 -5.82 3.28
C PHE A 96 6.51 -6.07 3.00
N GLU A 97 6.21 -6.76 1.90
CA GLU A 97 4.84 -7.14 1.51
C GLU A 97 4.34 -8.30 2.37
N PHE A 98 3.13 -8.19 2.91
CA PHE A 98 2.48 -9.29 3.59
C PHE A 98 1.97 -10.31 2.56
N GLN A 99 2.60 -11.48 2.51
CA GLN A 99 2.17 -12.62 1.72
C GLN A 99 1.25 -13.54 2.52
N GLU A 100 1.48 -13.66 3.83
CA GLU A 100 0.80 -14.62 4.71
C GLU A 100 0.32 -13.98 6.03
N SER A 101 -0.75 -14.53 6.62
CA SER A 101 -1.33 -14.03 7.89
C SER A 101 -0.34 -14.02 9.05
N PHE A 102 0.61 -14.96 9.10
CA PHE A 102 1.59 -15.01 10.19
C PHE A 102 2.52 -13.79 10.20
N GLN A 103 2.81 -13.21 9.03
CA GLN A 103 3.67 -12.02 8.92
C GLN A 103 2.97 -10.79 9.48
N VAL A 104 1.66 -10.66 9.20
CA VAL A 104 0.80 -9.64 9.80
C VAL A 104 0.78 -9.80 11.32
N TRP A 105 0.51 -11.02 11.80
CA TRP A 105 0.44 -11.31 13.23
C TRP A 105 1.73 -10.96 13.97
N ASN A 106 2.88 -11.35 13.42
CA ASN A 106 4.19 -11.06 14.00
C ASN A 106 4.57 -9.57 13.91
N SER A 107 3.86 -8.77 13.12
CA SER A 107 4.09 -7.33 12.98
C SER A 107 3.24 -6.48 13.93
N ILE A 108 2.30 -7.10 14.66
CA ILE A 108 1.51 -6.42 15.70
C ILE A 108 2.45 -6.01 16.83
N LYS A 109 2.43 -4.72 17.18
CA LYS A 109 3.23 -4.14 18.25
C LYS A 109 2.34 -3.83 19.45
N LYS A 110 2.94 -3.79 20.64
CA LYS A 110 2.30 -3.31 21.86
C LYS A 110 2.94 -1.99 22.25
N SER A 111 2.12 -0.99 22.56
CA SER A 111 2.59 0.31 23.06
C SER A 111 3.14 0.15 24.49
N GLU A 112 4.14 0.95 24.83
CA GLU A 112 4.87 0.83 26.09
C GLU A 112 4.15 1.55 27.22
N ILE A 113 3.52 2.70 26.94
CA ILE A 113 2.90 3.56 27.95
C ILE A 113 1.42 3.19 28.09
N CYS A 114 0.69 3.19 26.99
CA CYS A 114 -0.76 2.96 26.99
C CYS A 114 -1.17 1.48 26.87
N LYS A 115 -0.19 0.57 26.69
CA LYS A 115 -0.34 -0.89 26.64
C LYS A 115 -1.34 -1.44 25.61
N PHE A 116 -1.70 -0.68 24.58
CA PHE A 116 -2.59 -1.16 23.50
C PHE A 116 -1.80 -1.81 22.36
N TYR A 117 -2.49 -2.63 21.55
CA TYR A 117 -1.91 -3.24 20.36
C TYR A 117 -2.15 -2.37 19.14
N TYR A 118 -1.14 -2.20 18.31
CA TYR A 118 -1.23 -1.44 17.06
C TYR A 118 -0.46 -2.13 15.94
N LEU A 119 -0.85 -1.84 14.71
CA LEU A 119 -0.21 -2.36 13.50
C LEU A 119 -0.11 -1.24 12.47
N LEU A 120 1.05 -1.14 11.81
CA LEU A 120 1.30 -0.15 10.76
C LEU A 120 1.25 -0.84 9.41
N VAL A 121 0.25 -0.47 8.62
CA VAL A 121 -0.02 -1.05 7.31
C VAL A 121 0.12 0.03 6.26
N ARG A 122 1.01 -0.17 5.30
CA ARG A 122 1.11 0.68 4.12
C ARG A 122 0.40 0.03 2.96
N LEU A 123 -0.59 0.74 2.43
CA LEU A 123 -1.32 0.35 1.23
C LEU A 123 -0.61 0.92 0.02
N GLU A 124 0.02 0.04 -0.75
CA GLU A 124 0.54 0.39 -2.06
C GLU A 124 -0.50 0.01 -3.11
N ARG A 125 -0.80 0.95 -3.99
CA ARG A 125 -1.71 0.69 -5.10
C ARG A 125 -1.09 -0.44 -5.91
N LEU A 126 -1.77 -1.59 -5.96
CA LEU A 126 -1.51 -2.53 -7.02
C LEU A 126 -1.94 -1.77 -8.27
N HIS A 127 -0.98 -1.22 -9.00
CA HIS A 127 -1.22 -0.79 -10.35
C HIS A 127 -1.11 -2.08 -11.16
N PRO A 128 -2.22 -2.71 -11.56
CA PRO A 128 -2.17 -3.81 -12.54
C PRO A 128 -1.58 -3.38 -13.91
N ASP A 129 -1.19 -2.10 -14.01
CA ASP A 129 -0.77 -1.34 -15.19
C ASP A 129 0.63 -0.71 -14.94
N SER A 130 1.46 -1.26 -14.05
CA SER A 130 2.87 -0.84 -13.98
C SER A 130 3.61 -1.51 -15.14
N HIS A 131 4.02 -0.72 -16.12
CA HIS A 131 4.79 -1.21 -17.24
C HIS A 131 6.26 -1.39 -16.80
N GLU A 132 6.95 -2.40 -17.32
CA GLU A 132 8.41 -2.57 -17.11
C GLU A 132 9.24 -1.58 -17.94
N VAL A 133 8.70 -0.38 -18.16
CA VAL A 133 9.25 0.65 -19.05
C VAL A 133 9.22 1.99 -18.34
N LYS A 134 10.27 2.79 -18.55
CA LYS A 134 10.39 4.15 -18.02
C LYS A 134 9.86 5.15 -19.04
N CYS A 135 9.31 6.24 -18.56
CA CYS A 135 8.96 7.37 -19.40
C CYS A 135 10.24 8.06 -19.89
N ASP A 136 10.41 8.26 -21.20
CA ASP A 136 11.61 8.89 -21.76
C ASP A 136 11.77 10.36 -21.35
N GLU A 137 10.66 11.01 -21.02
CA GLU A 137 10.67 12.42 -20.65
C GLU A 137 10.99 12.65 -19.17
N CYS A 138 10.34 11.93 -18.25
CA CYS A 138 10.56 12.13 -16.81
C CYS A 138 11.38 11.03 -16.13
N LEU A 139 11.83 10.01 -16.88
CA LEU A 139 12.70 8.91 -16.46
C LEU A 139 12.17 8.04 -15.31
N ARG A 140 10.90 8.22 -14.94
CA ARG A 140 10.21 7.42 -13.92
C ARG A 140 9.52 6.21 -14.56
N MET A 141 9.36 5.15 -13.78
CA MET A 141 8.57 3.99 -14.18
C MET A 141 7.16 4.43 -14.58
N ILE A 142 6.67 3.92 -15.70
CA ILE A 142 5.33 4.23 -16.16
C ILE A 142 4.33 3.44 -15.32
N VAL A 143 3.47 4.18 -14.64
CA VAL A 143 2.42 3.65 -13.79
C VAL A 143 1.08 4.12 -14.33
N GLY A 144 0.17 3.20 -14.62
CA GLY A 144 -1.10 3.50 -15.27
C GLY A 144 -0.97 3.38 -16.79
N HIS A 145 -1.45 4.35 -17.55
CA HIS A 145 -1.41 4.26 -19.01
C HIS A 145 -0.01 4.56 -19.56
N ARG A 146 0.51 3.63 -20.36
CA ARG A 146 1.68 3.81 -21.23
C ARG A 146 1.24 4.35 -22.57
N TYR A 147 1.94 5.37 -23.04
CA TYR A 147 1.75 5.95 -24.36
C TYR A 147 3.01 5.64 -25.17
N LYS A 148 2.91 4.70 -26.11
CA LYS A 148 4.02 4.30 -26.97
C LYS A 148 3.96 5.05 -28.30
N CYS A 149 5.05 5.69 -28.70
CA CYS A 149 5.13 6.34 -30.00
C CYS A 149 5.08 5.31 -31.14
N THR A 150 4.35 5.63 -32.21
CA THR A 150 4.26 4.76 -33.40
C THR A 150 5.38 4.96 -34.40
N GLU A 151 6.22 5.98 -34.22
CA GLU A 151 7.26 6.39 -35.17
C GLU A 151 8.66 6.32 -34.57
N CYS A 152 8.82 6.70 -33.30
CA CYS A 152 10.10 6.68 -32.61
C CYS A 152 10.49 5.28 -32.12
N ALA A 153 11.79 5.01 -32.13
CA ALA A 153 12.36 3.81 -31.51
C ALA A 153 12.25 3.89 -29.99
N ASP A 154 11.63 2.89 -29.38
CA ASP A 154 11.54 2.71 -27.92
C ASP A 154 11.11 3.96 -27.12
N TYR A 155 10.26 4.81 -27.71
CA TYR A 155 9.82 6.04 -27.05
C TYR A 155 8.45 5.87 -26.38
N ASP A 156 8.41 6.10 -25.07
CA ASP A 156 7.29 5.87 -24.18
C ASP A 156 7.06 7.03 -23.22
N LEU A 157 5.80 7.45 -23.10
CA LEU A 157 5.37 8.47 -22.16
C LEU A 157 4.44 7.90 -21.09
N CYS A 158 4.58 8.43 -19.88
CA CYS A 158 3.56 8.26 -18.84
C CYS A 158 2.39 9.23 -19.09
N GLN A 159 1.23 8.91 -18.52
CA GLN A 159 0.02 9.74 -18.59
C GLN A 159 0.25 11.21 -18.24
N THR A 160 1.11 11.50 -17.26
CA THR A 160 1.41 12.89 -16.88
C THR A 160 2.19 13.64 -17.96
N CYS A 161 3.13 12.99 -18.64
CA CYS A 161 3.92 13.64 -19.70
C CYS A 161 3.10 13.82 -20.97
N GLU A 162 2.29 12.82 -21.32
CA GLU A 162 1.35 12.92 -22.44
C GLU A 162 0.30 14.02 -22.20
N SER A 163 -0.24 14.17 -20.99
CA SER A 163 -1.20 15.24 -20.65
C SER A 163 -0.65 16.66 -20.77
N LYS A 164 0.68 16.81 -20.80
CA LYS A 164 1.38 18.08 -21.06
C LYS A 164 1.68 18.29 -22.54
N SER A 165 1.18 17.40 -23.41
CA SER A 165 1.43 17.40 -24.86
C SER A 165 2.92 17.34 -25.21
N LEU A 166 3.71 16.65 -24.38
CA LEU A 166 5.11 16.35 -24.70
C LEU A 166 5.12 15.28 -25.80
N HIS A 167 5.98 15.44 -26.79
CA HIS A 167 6.02 14.61 -28.00
C HIS A 167 4.71 14.61 -28.82
N SER A 168 4.04 15.76 -28.91
CA SER A 168 2.76 15.91 -29.62
C SER A 168 2.84 15.83 -31.15
N GLU A 169 4.04 15.82 -31.73
CA GLU A 169 4.28 15.71 -33.15
C GLU A 169 3.98 14.32 -33.74
N HIS A 170 3.94 13.28 -32.90
CA HIS A 170 3.69 11.90 -33.33
C HIS A 170 2.45 11.31 -32.66
N ALA A 171 1.81 10.36 -33.36
CA ALA A 171 0.71 9.60 -32.80
C ALA A 171 1.20 8.63 -31.72
N MET A 172 0.43 8.54 -30.63
CA MET A 172 0.74 7.69 -29.49
C MET A 172 -0.31 6.58 -29.33
N LEU A 173 0.15 5.34 -29.13
CA LEU A 173 -0.72 4.23 -28.75
C LEU A 173 -0.87 4.18 -27.24
N ARG A 174 -2.11 4.29 -26.76
CA ARG A 174 -2.43 4.07 -25.35
C ARG A 174 -2.50 2.57 -25.03
N ILE A 175 -1.54 2.11 -24.25
CA ILE A 175 -1.46 0.77 -23.69
C ILE A 175 -1.90 0.85 -22.23
N VAL A 176 -3.01 0.18 -21.90
CA VAL A 176 -3.56 0.19 -20.53
C VAL A 176 -2.86 -0.87 -19.68
N ARG A 177 -2.63 -2.04 -20.26
CA ARG A 177 -1.92 -3.17 -19.65
C ARG A 177 -1.12 -3.92 -20.72
N ASP A 178 0.10 -4.28 -20.39
CA ASP A 178 0.92 -5.14 -21.24
C ASP A 178 0.26 -6.53 -21.38
N GLY A 179 0.29 -7.10 -22.58
CA GLY A 179 -0.32 -8.40 -22.90
C GLY A 179 -1.86 -8.43 -22.96
N ILE A 180 -2.55 -7.47 -22.33
CA ILE A 180 -4.03 -7.38 -22.35
C ILE A 180 -4.52 -6.36 -23.39
N THR A 181 -3.80 -5.25 -23.58
CA THR A 181 -4.15 -4.28 -24.62
C THR A 181 -3.84 -4.89 -25.99
N HIS A 182 -4.88 -5.33 -26.69
CA HIS A 182 -4.72 -5.91 -28.02
C HIS A 182 -4.41 -4.82 -29.06
N ILE A 183 -3.17 -4.80 -29.54
CA ILE A 183 -2.74 -3.94 -30.65
C ILE A 183 -2.98 -4.71 -31.96
N PRO A 184 -3.81 -4.21 -32.89
CA PRO A 184 -4.05 -4.89 -34.16
C PRO A 184 -2.74 -5.17 -34.93
N ARG A 185 -2.62 -6.38 -35.50
CA ARG A 185 -1.39 -6.79 -36.21
C ARG A 185 -0.98 -5.85 -37.35
N TYR A 186 -1.92 -5.21 -38.03
CA TYR A 186 -1.58 -4.28 -39.11
C TYR A 186 -0.87 -3.02 -38.61
N ILE A 187 -0.95 -2.70 -37.31
CA ILE A 187 -0.19 -1.59 -36.71
C ILE A 187 1.25 -2.06 -36.47
N THR A 188 1.44 -3.21 -35.83
CA THR A 188 2.77 -3.71 -35.47
C THR A 188 3.56 -4.23 -36.66
N ALA A 189 2.92 -4.88 -37.65
CA ALA A 189 3.57 -5.43 -38.83
C ALA A 189 3.97 -4.38 -39.88
N ASN A 190 3.29 -3.23 -39.92
CA ASN A 190 3.63 -2.13 -40.83
C ASN A 190 4.58 -1.11 -40.19
N ALA A 191 4.74 -1.16 -38.87
CA ALA A 191 5.67 -0.28 -38.17
C ALA A 191 7.13 -0.72 -38.42
N PRO A 192 8.08 0.23 -38.51
CA PRO A 192 9.49 -0.10 -38.61
C PRO A 192 9.94 -1.01 -37.46
N ARG A 193 10.84 -1.97 -37.73
CA ARG A 193 11.30 -2.95 -36.74
C ARG A 193 11.81 -2.35 -35.43
N TYR A 194 12.38 -1.15 -35.49
CA TYR A 194 12.92 -0.45 -34.32
C TYR A 194 11.83 0.14 -33.41
N VAL A 195 10.59 0.32 -33.91
CA VAL A 195 9.47 0.84 -33.12
C VAL A 195 8.89 -0.27 -32.23
N PHE A 196 8.73 -1.49 -32.78
CA PHE A 196 8.20 -2.66 -32.08
C PHE A 196 9.16 -3.86 -32.17
N PRO A 197 10.27 -3.85 -31.41
CA PRO A 197 11.32 -4.87 -31.53
C PRO A 197 10.86 -6.29 -31.12
N ASN A 198 9.86 -6.41 -30.25
CA ASN A 198 9.40 -7.69 -29.69
C ASN A 198 8.29 -8.38 -30.52
N PHE A 199 7.91 -7.84 -31.68
CA PHE A 199 6.80 -8.36 -32.50
C PHE A 199 7.24 -9.04 -33.80
N TYR A 200 8.55 -9.24 -33.99
CA TYR A 200 9.16 -9.86 -35.16
C TYR A 200 9.92 -11.14 -34.80
#